data_AF-A0A525CYA4-F1
#
_entry.id   AF-A0A525CYA4-F1
#
_cell.length_a   1.000
_cell.length_b   1.000
_cell.length_c   1.000
_cell.angle_alpha   90.00
_cell.angle_beta   90.00
_cell.angle_gamma   90.00
#
_symmetry.space_group_name_H-M   'P 1'
#
loop_
_entity.id
_entity.type
_entity.pdbx_description
1 polymer ?
#
loop_
_entity_poly.entity_id
_entity_poly.type
_entity_poly.pdbx_seq_one_letter_code
_entity_poly.pdbx_strand_id
1 'polypeptide(L)'
;MKLVPYHNLLWIGCLIIIFCQLCGCSNPDRRKNEQLREEIIQVHDEAMEKIGYMYQLELFLTEHQNEASDESMATESIAALQKANREMFSWMHEYQLLAVGKNLRDDNEYRLVERQKIGDVAQLIDNAINQAESLKEGIIGKGD
;
A
#
# COMPACT_ATOMS: atom_id res chain seq x y z
N MET A 1 -14.38 -68.07 5.31
CA MET A 1 -14.75 -66.83 6.01
C MET A 1 -13.55 -66.41 6.87
N LYS A 2 -12.70 -65.51 6.38
CA LYS A 2 -11.48 -65.08 7.10
C LYS A 2 -11.81 -63.83 7.93
N LEU A 3 -11.71 -63.94 9.25
CA LEU A 3 -11.85 -62.84 10.20
C LEU A 3 -10.66 -61.88 10.02
N VAL A 4 -10.93 -60.64 9.61
CA VAL A 4 -9.91 -59.59 9.55
C VAL A 4 -9.56 -59.20 10.99
N PRO A 5 -8.27 -59.20 11.39
CA PRO A 5 -7.87 -58.93 12.77
C PRO A 5 -8.15 -57.46 13.14
N TYR A 6 -8.89 -57.25 14.24
CA TYR A 6 -9.29 -55.94 14.77
C TYR A 6 -8.12 -54.96 15.02
N HIS A 7 -6.89 -55.45 15.14
CA HIS A 7 -5.69 -54.63 15.29
C HIS A 7 -5.41 -53.76 14.05
N ASN A 8 -5.71 -54.25 12.84
CA ASN A 8 -5.49 -53.50 11.59
C ASN A 8 -6.53 -52.39 11.39
N LEU A 9 -7.75 -52.55 11.91
CA LEU A 9 -8.79 -51.52 11.86
C LEU A 9 -8.47 -50.31 12.77
N LEU A 10 -7.86 -50.58 13.93
CA LEU A 10 -7.47 -49.56 14.92
C LEU A 10 -6.34 -48.65 14.41
N TRP A 11 -5.35 -49.23 13.71
CA TRP A 11 -4.25 -48.49 13.09
C TRP A 11 -4.70 -47.63 11.91
N ILE A 12 -5.63 -48.14 11.07
CA ILE A 12 -6.20 -47.39 9.94
C ILE A 12 -7.06 -46.22 10.45
N GLY A 13 -7.82 -46.43 11.54
CA GLY A 13 -8.61 -45.36 12.18
C GLY A 13 -7.75 -44.22 12.73
N CYS A 14 -6.64 -44.52 13.39
CA CYS A 14 -5.68 -43.49 13.85
C CYS A 14 -5.02 -42.73 12.70
N LEU A 15 -4.71 -43.40 11.58
CA LEU A 15 -4.09 -42.78 10.40
C LEU A 15 -5.04 -41.81 9.68
N ILE A 16 -6.34 -42.10 9.65
CA ILE A 16 -7.37 -41.23 9.06
C ILE A 16 -7.61 -39.98 9.92
N ILE A 17 -7.55 -40.09 11.25
CA ILE A 17 -7.71 -38.94 12.17
C ILE A 17 -6.52 -37.97 12.05
N ILE A 18 -5.30 -38.48 11.85
CA ILE A 18 -4.10 -37.65 11.63
C ILE A 18 -4.14 -36.96 10.26
N PHE A 19 -4.65 -37.62 9.22
CA PHE A 19 -4.77 -37.02 7.88
C PHE A 19 -5.85 -35.93 7.79
N CYS A 20 -6.89 -36.00 8.61
CA CYS A 20 -7.97 -35.01 8.65
C CYS A 20 -7.56 -33.67 9.31
N GLN A 21 -6.45 -33.64 10.07
CA GLN A 21 -5.90 -32.42 10.69
C GLN A 21 -5.19 -31.49 9.68
N LEU A 22 -4.92 -31.97 8.45
CA LEU A 22 -4.28 -31.18 7.38
C LEU A 22 -5.28 -30.47 6.47
N CYS A 23 -6.57 -30.74 6.60
CA CYS A 23 -7.64 -29.96 5.95
C CYS A 23 -8.03 -28.78 6.86
N GLY A 24 -7.08 -27.90 7.15
CA GLY A 24 -7.38 -26.62 7.78
C GLY A 24 -8.29 -25.81 6.86
N CYS A 25 -9.57 -25.67 7.21
CA CYS A 25 -10.49 -24.75 6.56
C CYS A 25 -9.91 -23.33 6.64
N SER A 26 -9.22 -22.87 5.59
CA SER A 26 -8.83 -21.47 5.48
C SER A 26 -10.10 -20.65 5.29
N ASN A 27 -10.50 -19.86 6.29
CA ASN A 27 -11.62 -18.95 6.15
C ASN A 27 -11.29 -17.96 5.01
N PRO A 28 -12.08 -17.93 3.90
CA PRO A 28 -11.77 -17.09 2.76
C PRO A 28 -11.75 -15.60 3.11
N ASP A 29 -12.60 -15.15 4.05
CA ASP A 29 -12.62 -13.76 4.49
C ASP A 29 -11.36 -13.40 5.27
N ARG A 30 -10.81 -14.33 6.05
CA ARG A 30 -9.53 -14.12 6.76
C ARG A 30 -8.38 -13.97 5.76
N ARG A 31 -8.30 -14.86 4.78
CA ARG A 31 -7.26 -14.80 3.75
C ARG A 31 -7.33 -13.50 2.95
N LYS A 32 -8.53 -13.09 2.56
CA LYS A 32 -8.75 -11.80 1.87
C LYS A 32 -8.31 -10.62 2.74
N ASN A 33 -8.59 -10.67 4.04
CA ASN A 33 -8.20 -9.62 4.98
C ASN A 33 -6.68 -9.48 5.08
N GLU A 34 -5.97 -10.60 5.23
CA GLU A 34 -4.52 -10.66 5.28
C GLU A 34 -3.90 -10.09 4.00
N GLN A 35 -4.41 -10.51 2.84
CA GLN A 35 -3.97 -9.98 1.54
C GLN A 35 -4.18 -8.47 1.41
N LEU A 36 -5.35 -7.95 1.76
CA LEU A 36 -5.61 -6.50 1.67
C LEU A 36 -4.70 -5.69 2.59
N ARG A 37 -4.36 -6.22 3.78
CA ARG A 37 -3.42 -5.56 4.70
C ARG A 37 -2.01 -5.50 4.11
N GLU A 38 -1.55 -6.60 3.53
CA GLU A 38 -0.26 -6.66 2.84
C GLU A 38 -0.20 -5.67 1.68
N GLU A 39 -1.22 -5.64 0.82
CA GLU A 39 -1.30 -4.71 -0.30
C GLU A 39 -1.30 -3.24 0.14
N ILE A 40 -2.05 -2.89 1.19
CA ILE A 40 -2.08 -1.52 1.72
C ILE A 40 -0.69 -1.11 2.21
N ILE A 41 -0.02 -1.96 2.99
CA ILE A 41 1.31 -1.67 3.54
C ILE A 41 2.32 -1.56 2.41
N GLN A 42 2.27 -2.45 1.42
CA GLN A 42 3.16 -2.39 0.27
C GLN A 42 3.04 -1.04 -0.47
N VAL A 43 1.82 -0.62 -0.81
CA VAL A 43 1.62 0.66 -1.51
C VAL A 43 2.05 1.84 -0.64
N HIS A 44 1.75 1.79 0.66
CA HIS A 44 2.23 2.80 1.62
C HIS A 44 3.76 2.90 1.63
N ASP A 45 4.46 1.78 1.78
CA ASP A 45 5.92 1.76 1.91
C ASP A 45 6.58 2.26 0.62
N GLU A 46 6.13 1.78 -0.55
CA GLU A 46 6.62 2.24 -1.85
C GLU A 46 6.40 3.75 -2.06
N ALA A 47 5.26 4.28 -1.61
CA ALA A 47 4.99 5.71 -1.67
C ALA A 47 5.83 6.51 -0.66
N MET A 48 6.04 5.96 0.54
CA MET A 48 6.86 6.58 1.59
C MET A 48 8.34 6.67 1.22
N GLU A 49 8.88 5.70 0.48
CA GLU A 49 10.26 5.76 -0.04
C GLU A 49 10.48 6.99 -0.94
N LYS A 50 9.44 7.46 -1.63
CA LYS A 50 9.51 8.61 -2.54
C LYS A 50 9.42 9.95 -1.82
N ILE A 51 8.89 10.00 -0.58
CA ILE A 51 8.67 11.27 0.16
C ILE A 51 9.98 12.04 0.37
N GLY A 52 11.08 11.34 0.66
CA GLY A 52 12.38 11.98 0.84
C GLY A 52 12.87 12.68 -0.44
N TYR A 53 12.69 12.04 -1.59
CA TYR A 53 13.03 12.62 -2.89
C TYR A 53 12.09 13.78 -3.26
N MET A 54 10.80 13.63 -2.99
CA MET A 54 9.79 14.68 -3.18
C MET A 54 10.15 15.96 -2.42
N TYR A 55 10.65 15.83 -1.19
CA TYR A 55 11.13 16.97 -0.39
C TYR A 55 12.37 17.64 -1.00
N GLN A 56 13.30 16.86 -1.57
CA GLN A 56 14.45 17.42 -2.27
C GLN A 56 14.05 18.22 -3.52
N LEU A 57 13.05 17.75 -4.27
CA LEU A 57 12.49 18.48 -5.41
C LEU A 57 11.82 19.79 -4.97
N GLU A 58 11.09 19.77 -3.85
CA GLU A 58 10.47 20.97 -3.28
C GLU A 58 11.52 22.04 -2.94
N LEU A 59 12.60 21.64 -2.26
CA LEU A 59 13.70 22.55 -1.92
C LEU A 59 14.34 23.13 -3.18
N PHE A 60 14.67 22.27 -4.16
CA PHE A 60 15.29 22.70 -5.41
C PHE A 60 14.42 23.74 -6.14
N LEU A 61 13.12 23.45 -6.32
CA LEU A 61 12.21 24.35 -7.03
C LEU A 61 12.00 25.66 -6.27
N THR A 62 12.00 25.64 -4.93
CA THR A 62 11.89 26.86 -4.12
C THR A 62 13.12 27.75 -4.29
N GLU A 63 14.32 27.17 -4.34
CA GLU A 63 15.57 27.91 -4.53
C GLU A 63 15.71 28.49 -5.94
N HIS A 64 15.25 27.77 -6.96
CA HIS A 64 15.44 28.13 -8.36
C HIS A 64 14.13 28.60 -9.03
N GLN A 65 13.14 29.01 -8.24
CA GLN A 65 11.82 29.42 -8.73
C GLN A 65 11.92 30.55 -9.79
N ASN A 66 12.84 31.50 -9.58
CA ASN A 66 13.06 32.64 -10.48
C ASN A 66 13.78 32.26 -11.79
N GLU A 67 14.33 31.06 -11.86
CA GLU A 67 15.03 30.54 -13.06
C GLU A 67 14.08 29.77 -13.99
N ALA A 68 12.89 29.44 -13.50
CA ALA A 68 11.84 28.83 -14.32
C ALA A 68 11.38 29.79 -15.45
N SER A 69 11.05 29.25 -16.63
CA SER A 69 10.40 30.07 -17.68
C SER A 69 9.07 30.63 -17.24
N ASP A 70 8.40 29.90 -16.35
CA ASP A 70 7.08 30.17 -15.86
C ASP A 70 7.08 29.96 -14.34
N GLU A 71 7.07 31.07 -13.62
CA GLU A 71 7.05 31.09 -12.15
C GLU A 71 5.73 30.51 -11.59
N SER A 72 4.62 30.58 -12.35
CA SER A 72 3.35 29.97 -11.97
C SER A 72 3.49 28.45 -11.95
N MET A 73 4.12 27.87 -12.98
CA MET A 73 4.36 26.42 -13.03
C MET A 73 5.26 25.95 -11.88
N ALA A 74 6.25 26.74 -11.47
CA ALA A 74 7.07 26.45 -10.29
C ALA A 74 6.24 26.46 -9.01
N THR A 75 5.42 27.49 -8.82
CA THR A 75 4.51 27.62 -7.66
C THR A 75 3.52 26.44 -7.59
N GLU A 76 2.94 26.06 -8.73
CA GLU A 76 2.00 24.94 -8.83
C GLU A 76 2.66 23.59 -8.53
N SER A 77 3.88 23.39 -9.03
CA SER A 77 4.65 22.15 -8.79
C SER A 77 5.02 22.01 -7.31
N ILE A 78 5.48 23.09 -6.66
CA ILE A 78 5.75 23.13 -5.21
C ILE A 78 4.46 22.81 -4.44
N ALA A 79 3.35 23.45 -4.78
CA ALA A 79 2.06 23.21 -4.13
C ALA A 79 1.59 21.75 -4.30
N ALA A 80 1.84 21.13 -5.46
CA ALA A 80 1.51 19.73 -5.73
C ALA A 80 2.34 18.78 -4.85
N LEU A 81 3.65 18.98 -4.74
CA LEU A 81 4.54 18.19 -3.86
C LEU A 81 4.08 18.29 -2.39
N GLN A 82 3.81 19.51 -1.92
CA GLN A 82 3.34 19.73 -0.55
C GLN A 82 1.96 19.10 -0.30
N LYS A 83 1.06 19.17 -1.29
CA LYS A 83 -0.25 18.52 -1.20
C LYS A 83 -0.10 17.01 -1.10
N ALA A 84 0.68 16.38 -1.99
CA ALA A 84 0.93 14.94 -1.96
C ALA A 84 1.48 14.48 -0.60
N ASN A 85 2.42 15.25 -0.02
CA ASN A 85 2.95 14.99 1.31
C ASN A 85 1.83 15.03 2.38
N ARG A 86 1.03 16.10 2.39
CA ARG A 86 -0.07 16.24 3.36
C ARG A 86 -1.10 15.13 3.25
N GLU A 87 -1.46 14.72 2.03
CA GLU A 87 -2.43 13.62 1.83
C GLU A 87 -1.89 12.29 2.35
N MET A 88 -0.61 11.98 2.15
CA MET A 88 0.02 10.79 2.74
C MET A 88 -0.04 10.79 4.27
N PHE A 89 0.32 11.91 4.90
CA PHE A 89 0.25 12.03 6.37
C PHE A 89 -1.19 12.05 6.90
N SER A 90 -2.14 12.63 6.17
CA SER A 90 -3.57 12.60 6.52
C SER A 90 -4.10 11.18 6.47
N TRP A 91 -3.79 10.43 5.41
CA TRP A 91 -4.17 9.03 5.29
C TRP A 91 -3.57 8.19 6.43
N MET A 92 -2.28 8.34 6.73
CA MET A 92 -1.64 7.63 7.85
C MET A 92 -2.29 7.95 9.20
N HIS A 93 -2.76 9.18 9.40
CA HIS A 93 -3.44 9.58 10.63
C HIS A 93 -4.83 8.94 10.75
N GLU A 94 -5.55 8.81 9.64
CA GLU A 94 -6.91 8.27 9.60
C GLU A 94 -6.93 6.72 9.59
N TYR A 95 -5.89 6.11 9.01
CA TYR A 95 -5.83 4.66 8.80
C TYR A 95 -5.80 3.86 10.11
N GLN A 96 -6.82 3.02 10.29
CA GLN A 96 -6.95 2.16 11.46
C GLN A 96 -6.21 0.84 11.30
N LEU A 97 -5.08 0.63 11.97
CA LEU A 97 -4.31 -0.62 11.88
C LEU A 97 -5.07 -1.86 12.42
N LEU A 98 -5.82 -1.69 13.51
CA LEU A 98 -6.58 -2.77 14.14
C LEU A 98 -7.87 -3.06 13.36
N ALA A 99 -8.46 -4.24 13.57
CA ALA A 99 -9.72 -4.63 12.93
C ALA A 99 -10.82 -3.59 13.19
N VAL A 100 -11.51 -3.18 12.13
CA VAL A 100 -12.60 -2.20 12.15
C VAL A 100 -13.87 -2.92 11.72
N GLY A 101 -14.75 -3.22 12.68
CA GLY A 101 -16.02 -3.89 12.41
C GLY A 101 -16.30 -5.05 13.36
N LYS A 102 -17.53 -5.56 13.30
CA LYS A 102 -17.96 -6.66 14.19
C LYS A 102 -17.53 -8.03 13.68
N ASN A 103 -17.17 -8.13 12.40
CA ASN A 103 -16.81 -9.36 11.72
C ASN A 103 -15.79 -9.09 10.58
N LEU A 104 -15.22 -10.16 10.02
CA LEU A 104 -14.20 -10.08 8.96
C LEU A 104 -14.70 -9.47 7.64
N ARG A 105 -15.99 -9.59 7.34
CA ARG A 105 -16.57 -8.99 6.12
C ARG A 105 -16.58 -7.47 6.21
N ASP A 106 -17.03 -6.94 7.34
CA ASP A 106 -17.04 -5.49 7.59
C ASP A 106 -15.60 -4.93 7.55
N ASP A 107 -14.63 -5.63 8.17
CA ASP A 107 -13.22 -5.22 8.11
C ASP A 107 -12.68 -5.29 6.67
N ASN A 108 -13.03 -6.33 5.89
CA ASN A 108 -12.63 -6.43 4.47
C ASN A 108 -13.19 -5.30 3.60
N GLU A 109 -14.42 -4.85 3.85
CA GLU A 109 -15.01 -3.70 3.15
C GLU A 109 -14.25 -2.42 3.47
N TYR A 110 -13.92 -2.18 4.75
CA TYR A 110 -13.06 -1.07 5.17
C TYR A 110 -11.69 -1.14 4.47
N ARG A 111 -11.01 -2.29 4.51
CA ARG A 111 -9.68 -2.44 3.88
C ARG A 111 -9.71 -2.22 2.38
N LEU A 112 -10.76 -2.64 1.70
CA LEU A 112 -10.87 -2.42 0.26
C LEU A 112 -10.93 -0.92 -0.08
N VAL A 113 -11.67 -0.13 0.72
CA VAL A 113 -11.72 1.32 0.58
C VAL A 113 -10.36 1.95 0.87
N GLU A 114 -9.70 1.55 1.96
CA GLU A 114 -8.38 2.07 2.31
C GLU A 114 -7.31 1.71 1.27
N ARG A 115 -7.38 0.51 0.68
CA ARG A 115 -6.52 0.09 -0.42
C ARG A 115 -6.67 0.99 -1.65
N GLN A 116 -7.88 1.46 -1.93
CA GLN A 116 -8.09 2.43 -3.00
C GLN A 116 -7.50 3.80 -2.64
N LYS A 117 -7.80 4.30 -1.44
CA LYS A 117 -7.31 5.62 -0.98
C LYS A 117 -5.80 5.73 -1.00
N ILE A 118 -5.08 4.73 -0.46
CA ILE A 118 -3.61 4.76 -0.48
C ILE A 118 -3.06 4.65 -1.90
N GLY A 119 -3.76 3.94 -2.80
CA GLY A 119 -3.45 3.95 -4.23
C GLY A 119 -3.59 5.33 -4.88
N ASP A 120 -4.66 6.05 -4.55
CA ASP A 120 -4.90 7.42 -5.05
C ASP A 120 -3.82 8.39 -4.52
N VAL A 121 -3.41 8.24 -3.26
CA VAL A 121 -2.30 9.01 -2.66
C VAL A 121 -0.97 8.68 -3.36
N ALA A 122 -0.68 7.40 -3.62
CA ALA A 122 0.53 7.00 -4.33
C ALA A 122 0.57 7.60 -5.75
N GLN A 123 -0.55 7.61 -6.47
CA GLN A 123 -0.65 8.23 -7.78
C GLN A 123 -0.46 9.76 -7.70
N LEU A 124 -0.97 10.41 -6.66
CA LEU A 124 -0.77 11.84 -6.43
C LEU A 124 0.72 12.17 -6.22
N ILE A 125 1.45 11.34 -5.46
CA ILE A 125 2.90 11.46 -5.27
C ILE A 125 3.64 11.32 -6.60
N ASP A 126 3.33 10.28 -7.38
CA ASP A 126 3.98 10.04 -8.67
C ASP A 126 3.77 11.21 -9.64
N ASN A 127 2.56 11.73 -9.72
CA ASN A 127 2.25 12.88 -10.58
C ASN A 127 2.99 14.15 -10.13
N ALA A 128 3.04 14.42 -8.82
CA ALA A 128 3.74 15.58 -8.29
C ALA A 128 5.26 15.51 -8.54
N ILE A 129 5.85 14.33 -8.39
CA ILE A 129 7.26 14.09 -8.68
C ILE A 129 7.55 14.30 -10.17
N ASN A 130 6.78 13.66 -11.06
CA ASN A 130 6.99 13.77 -12.51
C ASN A 130 6.89 15.24 -13.00
N GLN A 131 5.94 15.99 -12.45
CA GLN A 131 5.79 17.41 -12.76
C GLN A 131 7.01 18.22 -12.31
N ALA A 132 7.46 18.00 -11.08
CA ALA A 132 8.62 18.70 -10.52
C ALA A 132 9.94 18.34 -11.21
N GLU A 133 10.13 17.07 -11.59
CA GLU A 133 11.28 16.63 -12.38
C GLU A 133 11.32 17.30 -13.75
N SER A 134 10.20 17.32 -14.47
CA SER A 134 10.10 17.98 -15.78
C SER A 134 10.48 19.46 -15.70
N LEU A 135 10.06 20.14 -14.63
CA LEU A 135 10.40 21.54 -14.41
C LEU A 135 11.88 21.73 -14.04
N LYS A 136 12.42 20.87 -13.16
CA LYS A 136 13.84 20.88 -12.77
C LYS A 136 14.75 20.69 -13.98
N GLU A 137 14.44 19.76 -14.88
CA GLU A 137 15.19 19.55 -16.12
C GLU A 137 15.17 20.80 -17.01
N GLY A 138 14.01 21.47 -17.12
CA GLY A 138 13.87 22.72 -17.87
C GLY A 138 14.64 23.91 -17.28
N ILE A 139 14.85 23.93 -15.96
CA ILE A 139 15.69 24.93 -15.27
C ILE A 139 17.17 24.65 -15.55
N ILE A 140 17.62 23.41 -15.31
CA ILE A 140 19.03 23.01 -15.50
C ILE A 140 19.45 23.20 -16.97
N GLY A 141 18.62 22.80 -17.93
CA GLY A 141 18.92 22.93 -19.37
C GLY A 141 19.00 24.36 -19.91
N LYS A 142 18.66 25.38 -19.10
CA LYS A 142 18.85 26.80 -19.44
C LYS A 142 20.13 27.41 -18.83
N GLY A 143 20.76 26.71 -17.89
CA GLY A 143 21.96 27.17 -17.21
C GLY A 143 23.27 26.91 -17.98
N ASP A 144 23.22 26.11 -19.05
CA ASP A 144 24.31 25.82 -19.99
C ASP A 144 24.29 26.75 -21.22
#